data_AF-A0A2M7A4U4-F1
#
_entry.id   AF-A0A2M7A4U4-F1
#
_cell.length_a   1.000
_cell.length_b   1.000
_cell.length_c   1.000
_cell.angle_alpha   90.00
_cell.angle_beta   90.00
_cell.angle_gamma   90.00
#
_symmetry.space_group_name_H-M   'P 1'
#
loop_
_entity.id
_entity.type
_entity.pdbx_description
1 polymer ?
#
loop_
_entity_poly.entity_id
_entity_poly.type
_entity_poly.pdbx_seq_one_letter_code
_entity_poly.pdbx_strand_id
1 'polypeptide(L)'
;MAFVEDIQLTFSGGGRQGVENRTHAGQLTSRHRDGGQTLVIVGLCLVVIVGFFGLVIDIGRIYMLQQQLLGKADASALAGAQGLTSAPTAKGYATTCYNAQVPGGSVAAGTPGASPCDGVNIGKAATSYYAIDGNCVEVTTPYSDAFTTSKGYGASRLIRVRAYASYNYLIGSMFGLHSKMVDASGVALQKNSVLAVLALAASNESNSIRVGNNTQSTFSGAIHSNSNKNNSINTNAGSHLTGTAISTVGGTAGTGTYTPTPLTGQAAIADPFVALAVPAVPGTSYGAVTVNSGTTTINPGRYTGQITVNGGTLIMNPGIYYMDNVDIRNVGDTINGSGIFICLAGTNAEFIVKSPVNLSPQIKRMGEWANGRMGE
;
A
#
# COMPACT_ATOMS: atom_id res chain seq x y z
N MET A 1 -21.88 -58.56 8.81
CA MET A 1 -20.67 -59.40 8.74
C MET A 1 -20.03 -59.33 10.11
N ALA A 2 -20.30 -60.26 11.04
CA ALA A 2 -19.79 -61.65 11.02
C ALA A 2 -18.24 -61.60 10.95
N PHE A 3 -17.49 -62.07 11.93
CA PHE A 3 -17.53 -63.42 12.44
C PHE A 3 -16.99 -63.51 13.88
N VAL A 4 -17.75 -64.28 14.67
CA VAL A 4 -17.31 -65.07 15.81
C VAL A 4 -16.31 -66.11 15.32
N GLU A 5 -15.26 -66.42 16.08
CA GLU A 5 -14.79 -67.81 16.12
C GLU A 5 -14.32 -68.20 17.53
N ASP A 6 -15.11 -69.12 18.06
CA ASP A 6 -14.98 -69.95 19.24
C ASP A 6 -13.84 -70.96 19.03
N ILE A 7 -13.10 -71.38 20.07
CA ILE A 7 -12.54 -72.74 20.19
C ILE A 7 -12.29 -73.06 21.67
N GLN A 8 -13.33 -73.67 22.25
CA GLN A 8 -13.38 -74.98 22.91
C GLN A 8 -12.37 -75.34 24.01
N LEU A 9 -12.99 -75.53 25.17
CA LEU A 9 -12.60 -76.26 26.37
C LEU A 9 -11.96 -77.64 26.10
N THR A 10 -11.05 -78.05 26.98
CA THR A 10 -10.93 -79.45 27.40
C THR A 10 -10.51 -79.51 28.86
N PHE A 11 -11.49 -79.77 29.74
CA PHE A 11 -11.27 -80.36 31.05
C PHE A 11 -11.20 -81.88 30.87
N SER A 12 -10.16 -82.52 31.42
CA SER A 12 -10.12 -83.97 31.53
C SER A 12 -9.33 -84.40 32.77
N GLY A 13 -9.96 -85.28 33.55
CA GLY A 13 -9.26 -86.30 34.33
C GLY A 13 -9.03 -86.01 35.81
N GLY A 14 -10.05 -86.32 36.62
CA GLY A 14 -9.88 -86.49 38.07
C GLY A 14 -9.00 -87.69 38.43
N GLY A 15 -8.22 -87.54 39.50
CA GLY A 15 -7.35 -88.57 40.06
C GLY A 15 -7.16 -88.37 41.56
N ARG A 16 -7.84 -89.23 42.32
CA ARG A 16 -7.93 -89.42 43.77
C ARG A 16 -6.69 -89.13 44.65
N GLN A 17 -7.02 -88.53 45.81
CA GLN A 17 -6.49 -88.72 47.18
C GLN A 17 -5.03 -89.19 47.37
N GLY A 18 -4.24 -88.30 47.97
CA GLY A 18 -3.09 -88.64 48.80
C GLY A 18 -3.00 -87.61 49.93
N VAL A 19 -3.40 -88.02 51.14
CA VAL A 19 -3.17 -87.27 52.37
C VAL A 19 -1.68 -87.40 52.69
N GLU A 20 -0.93 -86.32 52.60
CA GLU A 20 0.40 -86.25 53.20
C GLU A 20 0.50 -84.97 54.03
N ASN A 21 0.26 -85.13 55.33
CA ASN A 21 0.60 -84.15 56.35
C ASN A 21 2.14 -83.98 56.35
N ARG A 22 2.63 -82.88 55.78
CA ARG A 22 3.95 -82.37 56.08
C ARG A 22 3.83 -80.92 56.50
N THR A 23 3.88 -80.73 57.82
CA THR A 23 4.27 -79.50 58.49
C THR A 23 5.54 -78.94 57.84
N HIS A 24 5.38 -77.92 57.00
CA HIS A 24 6.47 -77.01 56.67
C HIS A 24 6.03 -75.57 56.94
N ALA A 25 6.83 -74.96 57.81
CA ALA A 25 6.79 -73.59 58.27
C ALA A 25 6.32 -72.59 57.20
N GLY A 26 5.48 -71.65 57.62
CA GLY A 26 5.03 -70.54 56.80
C GLY A 26 6.20 -69.79 56.18
N GLN A 27 6.36 -69.90 54.86
CA GLN A 27 7.03 -68.89 54.07
C GLN A 27 5.99 -67.83 53.71
N LEU A 28 5.97 -66.75 54.50
CA LEU A 28 5.47 -65.47 54.03
C LEU A 28 6.31 -65.11 52.81
N THR A 29 5.78 -65.30 51.60
CA THR A 29 6.35 -64.71 50.41
C THR A 29 6.24 -63.20 50.56
N SER A 30 7.37 -62.60 50.93
CA SER A 30 7.59 -61.15 50.91
C SER A 30 7.21 -60.63 49.53
N ARG A 31 6.06 -59.94 49.43
CA ARG A 31 5.77 -59.05 48.31
C ARG A 31 6.90 -58.04 48.23
N HIS A 32 7.78 -58.22 47.25
CA HIS A 32 8.85 -57.29 46.95
C HIS A 32 8.25 -55.89 46.74
N ARG A 33 8.84 -54.91 47.41
CA ARG A 33 8.41 -53.51 47.39
C ARG A 33 8.87 -52.86 46.09
N ASP A 34 8.08 -52.97 45.03
CA ASP A 34 8.32 -52.25 43.76
C ASP A 34 7.78 -50.80 43.77
N GLY A 35 7.18 -50.34 44.88
CA GLY A 35 6.54 -49.02 44.98
C GLY A 35 7.50 -47.80 45.07
N GLY A 36 8.81 -48.01 45.28
CA GLY A 36 9.78 -46.92 45.38
C GLY A 36 10.40 -46.51 44.04
N GLN A 37 10.64 -47.49 43.15
CA GLN A 37 11.29 -47.26 41.86
C GLN A 37 10.38 -46.53 40.87
N THR A 38 9.07 -46.79 40.91
CA THR A 38 8.09 -46.12 40.05
C THR A 38 8.09 -44.61 40.27
N LEU A 39 8.25 -44.15 41.51
CA LEU A 39 8.24 -42.71 41.83
C LEU A 39 9.46 -42.00 41.22
N VAL A 40 10.63 -42.66 41.20
CA VAL A 40 11.85 -42.12 40.59
C VAL A 40 11.73 -42.06 39.07
N ILE A 41 11.23 -43.13 38.43
CA ILE A 41 11.05 -43.17 36.97
C ILE A 41 10.02 -42.13 36.53
N VAL A 42 8.87 -42.05 37.22
CA VAL A 42 7.83 -41.06 36.92
C VAL A 42 8.36 -39.63 37.13
N GLY A 43 9.14 -39.39 38.18
CA GLY A 43 9.78 -38.10 38.42
C GLY A 43 10.71 -37.67 37.28
N LEU A 44 11.57 -38.58 36.80
CA LEU A 44 12.47 -38.32 35.68
C LEU A 44 11.71 -38.11 34.36
N CYS A 45 10.71 -38.96 34.07
CA CYS A 45 9.88 -38.81 32.88
C CYS A 45 9.11 -37.48 32.87
N LEU A 46 8.61 -37.02 34.02
CA LEU A 46 7.88 -35.77 34.13
C LEU A 46 8.76 -34.57 33.78
N VAL A 47 10.01 -34.54 34.26
CA VAL A 47 10.97 -33.47 33.92
C VAL A 47 11.23 -33.43 32.42
N VAL A 48 11.41 -34.59 31.78
CA VAL A 48 11.63 -34.70 30.34
C VAL A 48 10.40 -34.18 29.56
N ILE A 49 9.20 -34.60 29.95
CA ILE A 49 7.94 -34.17 29.30
C ILE A 49 7.75 -32.65 29.44
N VAL A 50 7.97 -32.08 30.62
CA VAL A 50 7.88 -30.63 30.85
C VAL A 50 8.92 -29.87 30.02
N GLY A 51 10.14 -30.41 29.89
CA GLY A 51 11.18 -29.85 29.02
C GLY A 51 10.75 -29.76 27.55
N PHE A 52 10.16 -30.83 27.03
CA PHE A 52 9.62 -30.84 25.66
C PHE A 52 8.43 -29.88 25.47
N PHE A 53 7.51 -29.80 26.44
CA PHE A 53 6.42 -28.82 26.39
C PHE A 53 6.93 -27.38 26.38
N GLY A 54 7.96 -27.09 27.17
CA GLY A 54 8.61 -25.78 27.16
C GLY A 54 9.22 -25.42 25.82
N LEU A 55 9.91 -26.35 25.19
CA LEU A 55 10.46 -26.16 23.84
C LEU A 55 9.34 -25.86 22.82
N VAL A 56 8.21 -26.58 22.90
CA VAL A 56 7.05 -26.33 22.03
C VAL A 56 6.49 -24.92 22.22
N ILE A 57 6.38 -24.44 23.47
CA ILE A 57 5.90 -23.09 23.77
C ILE A 57 6.86 -22.03 23.21
N ASP A 58 8.17 -22.21 23.40
CA ASP A 58 9.18 -21.29 22.88
C ASP A 58 9.15 -21.22 21.35
N ILE A 59 9.04 -22.37 20.67
CA ILE A 59 8.88 -22.42 19.21
C ILE A 59 7.59 -21.69 18.79
N GLY A 60 6.47 -21.94 19.47
CA GLY A 60 5.20 -21.29 19.17
C GLY A 60 5.29 -19.76 19.26
N ARG A 61 5.97 -19.24 20.28
CA ARG A 61 6.21 -17.80 20.44
C ARG A 61 7.12 -17.23 19.35
N ILE A 62 8.16 -17.94 18.94
CA ILE A 62 9.03 -17.54 17.82
C ILE A 62 8.22 -17.42 16.52
N TYR A 63 7.33 -18.37 16.23
CA TYR A 63 6.46 -18.31 15.06
C TYR A 63 5.49 -17.12 15.11
N MET A 64 4.88 -16.87 16.27
CA MET A 64 4.01 -15.70 16.44
C MET A 64 4.77 -14.38 16.24
N LEU A 65 5.98 -14.28 16.78
CA LEU A 65 6.85 -13.11 16.59
C LEU A 65 7.21 -12.92 15.11
N GLN A 66 7.55 -13.99 14.40
CA GLN A 66 7.86 -13.93 12.96
C GLN A 66 6.66 -13.43 12.15
N GLN A 67 5.45 -13.93 12.43
CA GLN A 67 4.23 -13.47 11.76
C GLN A 67 3.94 -11.99 12.02
N GLN A 68 4.16 -11.52 13.26
CA GLN A 68 4.01 -10.11 13.60
C GLN A 68 5.02 -9.23 12.86
N LEU A 69 6.28 -9.66 12.76
CA LEU A 69 7.31 -8.95 12.01
C LEU A 69 6.99 -8.90 10.51
N LEU A 70 6.47 -9.99 9.94
CA LEU A 70 6.10 -10.05 8.52
C LEU A 70 5.03 -9.03 8.19
N GLY A 71 3.94 -8.99 8.95
CA GLY A 71 2.87 -8.02 8.74
C GLY A 71 3.34 -6.56 8.85
N LYS A 72 4.28 -6.30 9.75
CA LYS A 72 4.91 -4.97 9.87
C LYS A 72 5.80 -4.64 8.66
N ALA A 73 6.63 -5.59 8.25
CA ALA A 73 7.56 -5.43 7.14
C ALA A 73 6.83 -5.22 5.80
N ASP A 74 5.77 -5.98 5.52
CA ASP A 74 4.98 -5.85 4.28
C ASP A 74 4.26 -4.50 4.20
N ALA A 75 3.61 -4.07 5.28
CA ALA A 75 2.95 -2.76 5.34
C ALA A 75 3.96 -1.60 5.19
N SER A 76 5.13 -1.74 5.81
CA SER A 76 6.20 -0.76 5.71
C SER A 76 6.80 -0.71 4.31
N ALA A 77 7.00 -1.86 3.65
CA ALA A 77 7.45 -1.93 2.28
C ALA A 77 6.44 -1.25 1.35
N LEU A 78 5.15 -1.52 1.51
CA LEU A 78 4.09 -0.89 0.71
C LEU A 78 4.04 0.62 0.91
N ALA A 79 4.11 1.10 2.15
CA ALA A 79 4.17 2.53 2.44
C ALA A 79 5.41 3.19 1.82
N GLY A 80 6.57 2.55 1.94
CA GLY A 80 7.80 3.03 1.32
C GLY A 80 7.73 3.06 -0.21
N ALA A 81 7.03 2.10 -0.83
CA ALA A 81 6.88 2.05 -2.28
C ALA A 81 6.14 3.26 -2.86
N GLN A 82 5.28 3.91 -2.08
CA GLN A 82 4.59 5.15 -2.47
C GLN A 82 5.56 6.33 -2.58
N GLY A 83 6.65 6.32 -1.80
CA GLY A 83 7.67 7.37 -1.78
C GLY A 83 8.84 7.15 -2.74
N LEU A 84 8.82 6.10 -3.58
CA LEU A 84 9.94 5.71 -4.46
C LEU A 84 10.29 6.72 -5.57
N THR A 85 9.58 7.84 -5.66
CA THR A 85 10.03 9.02 -6.42
C THR A 85 11.38 9.54 -5.94
N SER A 86 11.74 9.33 -4.67
CA SER A 86 13.07 9.59 -4.12
C SER A 86 13.43 8.61 -2.99
N ALA A 87 14.66 8.12 -2.97
CA ALA A 87 15.11 7.16 -1.95
C ALA A 87 14.95 7.66 -0.49
N PRO A 88 15.23 8.94 -0.14
CA PRO A 88 15.00 9.44 1.21
C PRO A 88 13.52 9.42 1.62
N THR A 89 12.61 9.83 0.71
CA THR A 89 11.16 9.85 1.00
C THR A 89 10.60 8.45 1.18
N ALA A 90 10.98 7.52 0.30
CA ALA A 90 10.61 6.11 0.40
C ALA A 90 11.03 5.50 1.75
N LYS A 91 12.26 5.79 2.18
CA LYS A 91 12.80 5.32 3.47
C LYS A 91 12.06 5.95 4.66
N GLY A 92 11.72 7.24 4.57
CA GLY A 92 10.92 7.93 5.58
C GLY A 92 9.52 7.33 5.74
N TYR A 93 8.81 7.06 4.63
CA TYR A 93 7.47 6.46 4.66
C TYR A 93 7.48 5.03 5.22
N ALA A 94 8.44 4.20 4.79
CA ALA A 94 8.58 2.85 5.32
C ALA A 94 8.81 2.85 6.84
N THR A 95 9.72 3.71 7.31
CA THR A 95 10.07 3.81 8.74
C THR A 95 8.89 4.33 9.54
N THR A 96 8.20 5.37 9.08
CA THR A 96 7.04 5.94 9.77
C THR A 96 5.91 4.93 9.90
N CYS A 97 5.64 4.16 8.83
CA CYS A 97 4.66 3.07 8.86
C CYS A 97 5.03 2.01 9.90
N TYR A 98 6.28 1.55 9.92
CA TYR A 98 6.74 0.56 10.91
C TYR A 98 6.53 1.05 12.34
N ASN A 99 6.89 2.31 12.63
CA ASN A 99 6.72 2.92 13.96
C ASN A 99 5.26 3.03 14.39
N ALA A 100 4.36 3.38 13.46
CA ALA A 100 2.93 3.48 13.74
C ALA A 100 2.30 2.13 14.13
N GLN A 101 2.94 1.02 13.80
CA GLN A 101 2.48 -0.34 14.13
C GLN A 101 2.99 -0.84 15.50
N VAL A 102 3.73 0.00 16.23
CA VAL A 102 4.25 -0.33 17.55
C VAL A 102 3.53 0.49 18.62
N PRO A 103 2.93 -0.14 19.64
CA PRO A 103 2.32 0.58 20.76
C PRO A 103 3.32 1.50 21.46
N GLY A 104 3.08 2.82 21.44
CA GLY A 104 3.98 3.81 22.06
C GLY A 104 5.28 4.06 21.29
N GLY A 105 5.38 3.62 20.03
CA GLY A 105 6.58 3.73 19.21
C GLY A 105 7.06 5.17 19.01
N SER A 106 8.16 5.54 19.67
CA SER A 106 8.95 6.72 19.33
C SER A 106 10.09 6.32 18.40
N VAL A 107 10.21 6.99 17.24
CA VAL A 107 11.40 6.91 16.41
C VAL A 107 12.61 7.44 17.20
N ALA A 108 13.45 6.56 17.72
CA ALA A 108 14.83 6.95 17.89
C ALA A 108 15.39 7.04 16.47
N ALA A 109 15.59 8.26 15.98
CA ALA A 109 16.29 8.48 14.71
C ALA A 109 17.72 7.94 14.85
N GLY A 110 17.90 6.66 14.58
CA GLY A 110 19.21 6.08 14.39
C GLY A 110 19.85 6.81 13.23
N THR A 111 21.03 7.39 13.45
CA THR A 111 21.82 8.01 12.38
C THR A 111 21.98 6.99 11.24
N PRO A 112 21.69 7.34 9.98
CA PRO A 112 21.99 6.48 8.84
C PRO A 112 23.46 6.05 8.89
N GLY A 113 23.73 4.77 9.15
CA GLY A 113 25.09 4.24 9.26
C GLY A 113 25.45 3.46 10.53
N ALA A 114 24.51 3.20 11.44
CA ALA A 114 24.75 2.24 12.53
C ALA A 114 24.87 0.79 12.01
N SER A 115 25.66 -0.02 12.74
CA SER A 115 26.01 -1.43 12.46
C SER A 115 24.85 -2.28 11.91
N PRO A 116 25.09 -3.21 10.96
CA PRO A 116 24.06 -4.10 10.41
C PRO A 116 23.32 -4.86 11.50
N CYS A 117 22.01 -5.05 11.29
CA CYS A 117 21.13 -5.74 12.24
C CYS A 117 21.54 -7.19 12.51
N ASP A 118 22.27 -7.82 11.57
CA ASP A 118 22.76 -9.20 11.66
C ASP A 118 24.26 -9.31 11.99
N GLY A 119 24.96 -8.18 12.18
CA GLY A 119 26.41 -8.16 12.44
C GLY A 119 27.29 -8.61 11.26
N VAL A 120 26.71 -8.94 10.10
CA VAL A 120 27.42 -9.54 8.95
C VAL A 120 27.39 -8.63 7.71
N ASN A 121 26.40 -7.72 7.59
CA ASN A 121 26.22 -6.89 6.39
C ASN A 121 26.63 -5.40 6.56
N ILE A 122 27.89 -5.13 6.88
CA ILE A 122 28.41 -3.75 6.91
C ILE A 122 28.48 -3.21 5.47
N GLY A 123 27.72 -2.15 5.15
CA GLY A 123 28.03 -1.30 3.98
C GLY A 123 27.21 -1.46 2.69
N LYS A 124 25.95 -1.94 2.71
CA LYS A 124 25.08 -1.73 1.52
C LYS A 124 24.69 -0.26 1.42
N ALA A 125 25.30 0.50 0.50
CA ALA A 125 25.07 1.93 0.29
C ALA A 125 23.58 2.33 0.11
N ALA A 126 22.74 1.41 -0.37
CA ALA A 126 21.30 1.62 -0.55
C ALA A 126 20.46 1.38 0.72
N THR A 127 21.05 0.89 1.82
CA THR A 127 20.32 0.46 3.03
C THR A 127 20.47 1.46 4.17
N SER A 128 19.37 1.74 4.85
CA SER A 128 19.35 2.54 6.08
C SER A 128 18.83 1.67 7.22
N TYR A 129 19.41 1.86 8.41
CA TYR A 129 19.14 1.06 9.61
C TYR A 129 18.45 1.92 10.67
N TYR A 130 17.43 1.37 11.33
CA TYR A 130 16.65 2.05 12.35
C TYR A 130 16.46 1.13 13.56
N ALA A 131 16.52 1.69 14.77
CA ALA A 131 16.18 0.98 16.00
C ALA A 131 14.78 1.43 16.46
N ILE A 132 13.83 0.50 16.47
CA ILE A 132 12.42 0.76 16.79
C ILE A 132 11.95 -0.29 17.78
N ASP A 133 11.64 0.12 19.02
CA ASP A 133 11.10 -0.77 20.06
C ASP A 133 11.96 -2.03 20.31
N GLY A 134 13.29 -1.84 20.42
CA GLY A 134 14.24 -2.93 20.59
C GLY A 134 14.47 -3.80 19.34
N ASN A 135 13.72 -3.57 18.26
CA ASN A 135 13.94 -4.22 16.97
C ASN A 135 14.88 -3.39 16.08
N CYS A 136 15.64 -4.08 15.23
CA CYS A 136 16.44 -3.45 14.19
C CYS A 136 15.71 -3.55 12.85
N VAL A 137 15.57 -2.45 12.13
CA VAL A 137 14.83 -2.37 10.86
C VAL A 137 15.73 -1.85 9.76
N GLU A 138 15.84 -2.61 8.68
CA GLU A 138 16.59 -2.28 7.46
C GLU A 138 15.62 -1.84 6.37
N VAL A 139 15.89 -0.69 5.75
CA VAL A 139 15.15 -0.22 4.58
C VAL A 139 16.11 -0.04 3.41
N THR A 140 15.94 -0.84 2.37
CA THR A 140 16.81 -0.86 1.18
C THR A 140 16.05 -0.35 -0.05
N THR A 141 16.54 0.73 -0.66
CA THR A 141 16.15 1.15 -2.01
C THR A 141 17.28 1.97 -2.65
N PRO A 142 17.61 1.76 -3.95
CA PRO A 142 17.05 0.77 -4.87
C PRO A 142 17.30 -0.68 -4.41
N TYR A 143 16.41 -1.61 -4.78
CA TYR A 143 16.49 -3.02 -4.38
C TYR A 143 16.37 -3.97 -5.58
N SER A 144 17.14 -5.05 -5.59
CA SER A 144 16.98 -6.15 -6.53
C SER A 144 17.46 -7.47 -5.95
N ASP A 145 16.82 -8.55 -6.38
CA ASP A 145 17.27 -9.93 -6.20
C ASP A 145 17.05 -10.74 -7.50
N ALA A 146 17.39 -12.03 -7.47
CA ALA A 146 17.23 -12.91 -8.64
C ALA A 146 15.77 -13.00 -9.10
N PHE A 147 14.81 -12.99 -8.16
CA PHE A 147 13.40 -13.06 -8.48
C PHE A 147 12.92 -11.77 -9.16
N THR A 148 13.19 -10.60 -8.57
CA THR A 148 12.77 -9.32 -9.14
C THR A 148 13.42 -9.04 -10.49
N THR A 149 14.66 -9.49 -10.66
CA THR A 149 15.39 -9.38 -11.93
C THR A 149 14.78 -10.28 -12.99
N SER A 150 14.43 -11.53 -12.66
CA SER A 150 13.75 -12.45 -13.59
C SER A 150 12.37 -11.94 -14.04
N LYS A 151 11.72 -11.10 -13.24
CA LYS A 151 10.45 -10.43 -13.58
C LYS A 151 10.64 -9.13 -14.38
N GLY A 152 11.87 -8.69 -14.61
CA GLY A 152 12.17 -7.45 -15.35
C GLY A 152 11.85 -6.17 -14.58
N TYR A 153 11.78 -6.23 -13.24
CA TYR A 153 11.52 -5.04 -12.43
C TYR A 153 12.79 -4.22 -12.24
N GLY A 154 12.73 -2.92 -12.55
CA GLY A 154 13.83 -2.00 -12.31
C GLY A 154 14.08 -1.77 -10.81
N ALA A 155 15.33 -1.83 -10.37
CA ALA A 155 15.68 -1.75 -8.94
C ALA A 155 15.27 -0.43 -8.26
N SER A 156 15.20 0.66 -9.02
CA SER A 156 14.69 1.97 -8.56
C SER A 156 13.21 1.97 -8.20
N ARG A 157 12.46 0.96 -8.67
CA ARG A 157 11.03 0.80 -8.41
C ARG A 157 10.75 -0.17 -7.29
N LEU A 158 11.78 -0.66 -6.60
CA LEU A 158 11.64 -1.64 -5.55
C LEU A 158 12.17 -1.08 -4.23
N ILE A 159 11.48 -1.45 -3.17
CA ILE A 159 11.93 -1.24 -1.81
C ILE A 159 11.78 -2.54 -1.04
N ARG A 160 12.76 -2.83 -0.19
CA ARG A 160 12.69 -3.92 0.78
C ARG A 160 12.75 -3.35 2.18
N VAL A 161 11.89 -3.85 3.06
CA VAL A 161 11.97 -3.63 4.50
C VAL A 161 12.25 -4.98 5.16
N ARG A 162 13.24 -5.04 6.03
CA ARG A 162 13.56 -6.22 6.85
C ARG A 162 13.60 -5.83 8.32
N ALA A 163 12.98 -6.61 9.18
CA ALA A 163 12.96 -6.36 10.60
C ALA A 163 13.52 -7.55 11.37
N TYR A 164 14.27 -7.26 12.42
CA TYR A 164 14.96 -8.21 13.28
C TYR A 164 14.52 -7.99 14.72
N ALA A 165 14.12 -9.07 15.40
CA ALA A 165 13.79 -9.08 16.82
C ALA A 165 14.58 -10.17 17.54
N SER A 166 15.02 -9.90 18.77
CA SER A 166 15.62 -10.92 19.64
C SER A 166 14.54 -11.60 20.46
N TYR A 167 14.42 -12.92 20.33
CA TYR A 167 13.60 -13.74 21.20
C TYR A 167 14.47 -14.41 22.26
N ASN A 168 14.21 -14.11 23.53
CA ASN A 168 14.84 -14.81 24.66
C ASN A 168 14.01 -16.05 24.99
N TYR A 169 14.66 -17.21 25.04
CA TYR A 169 13.98 -18.47 25.38
C TYR A 169 13.51 -18.45 26.83
N LEU A 170 12.28 -18.90 27.07
CA LEU A 170 11.74 -19.00 28.42
C LEU A 170 12.19 -20.31 29.07
N ILE A 171 11.89 -21.45 28.43
CA ILE A 171 12.26 -22.77 28.95
C ILE A 171 13.52 -23.29 28.29
N GLY A 172 13.78 -22.94 27.04
CA GLY A 172 15.05 -23.24 26.36
C GLY A 172 16.30 -22.70 27.10
N SER A 173 16.14 -21.65 27.91
CA SER A 173 17.21 -21.10 28.75
C SER A 173 17.73 -22.10 29.78
N MET A 174 16.87 -22.98 30.29
CA MET A 174 17.25 -24.07 31.21
C MET A 174 18.12 -25.14 30.52
N PHE A 175 18.14 -25.15 29.20
CA PHE A 175 18.91 -26.07 28.36
C PHE A 175 20.07 -25.37 27.62
N GLY A 176 20.45 -24.15 28.05
CA GLY A 176 21.56 -23.39 27.48
C GLY A 176 21.24 -22.61 26.20
N LEU A 177 19.98 -22.56 25.77
CA LEU A 177 19.52 -21.72 24.68
C LEU A 177 19.12 -20.35 25.24
N HIS A 178 19.92 -19.32 25.02
CA HIS A 178 19.70 -18.02 25.66
C HIS A 178 18.81 -17.10 24.80
N SER A 179 19.11 -17.00 23.50
CA SER A 179 18.38 -16.13 22.59
C SER A 179 18.42 -16.63 21.15
N LYS A 180 17.43 -16.24 20.35
CA LYS A 180 17.38 -16.42 18.89
C LYS A 180 16.97 -15.12 18.22
N MET A 181 17.71 -14.73 17.19
CA MET A 181 17.31 -13.64 16.31
C MET A 181 16.25 -14.16 15.33
N VAL A 182 15.13 -13.43 15.23
CA VAL A 182 14.03 -13.71 14.32
C VAL A 182 13.94 -12.57 13.33
N ASP A 183 13.90 -12.89 12.04
CA ASP A 183 13.78 -11.89 10.98
C ASP A 183 12.55 -12.13 10.09
N ALA A 184 12.06 -11.04 9.50
CA ALA A 184 11.06 -11.07 8.43
C ALA A 184 11.32 -9.93 7.45
N SER A 185 10.94 -10.13 6.18
CA SER A 185 11.13 -9.15 5.12
C SER A 185 9.90 -9.00 4.24
N GLY A 186 9.58 -7.75 3.89
CA GLY A 186 8.60 -7.38 2.88
C GLY A 186 9.28 -6.66 1.71
N VAL A 187 8.84 -6.94 0.48
CA VAL A 187 9.31 -6.28 -0.75
C VAL A 187 8.12 -5.71 -1.50
N ALA A 188 8.21 -4.44 -1.89
CA ALA A 188 7.15 -3.77 -2.63
C ALA A 188 7.68 -3.10 -3.90
N LEU A 189 6.84 -3.14 -4.94
CA LEU A 189 7.10 -2.58 -6.26
C LEU A 189 6.25 -1.33 -6.48
N GLN A 190 6.87 -0.22 -6.87
CA GLN A 190 6.17 0.93 -7.42
C GLN A 190 5.81 0.68 -8.89
N LYS A 191 4.50 0.71 -9.16
CA LYS A 191 3.97 0.71 -10.53
C LYS A 191 3.70 2.16 -10.94
N ASN A 192 4.64 2.75 -11.67
CA ASN A 192 4.45 4.08 -12.24
C ASN A 192 3.44 4.00 -13.39
N SER A 193 2.40 4.81 -13.30
CA SER A 193 1.52 5.15 -14.43
C SER A 193 1.61 6.64 -14.67
N VAL A 194 1.67 7.06 -15.93
CA VAL A 194 1.62 8.49 -16.30
C VAL A 194 0.29 9.05 -15.84
N LEU A 195 0.29 10.07 -14.99
CA LEU A 195 -0.93 10.69 -14.47
C LEU A 195 -1.59 11.53 -15.59
N ALA A 196 -2.80 11.16 -16.01
CA ALA A 196 -3.59 11.89 -17.00
C ALA A 196 -4.60 12.85 -16.37
N VAL A 197 -5.16 12.47 -15.22
CA VAL A 197 -6.12 13.30 -14.47
C VAL A 197 -5.71 13.30 -13.01
N LEU A 198 -5.53 14.49 -12.45
CA LEU A 198 -5.35 14.71 -11.02
C LEU A 198 -6.39 15.72 -10.54
N ALA A 199 -7.30 15.28 -9.68
CA ALA A 199 -8.20 16.20 -8.99
C ALA A 199 -7.58 16.58 -7.65
N LEU A 200 -7.16 17.84 -7.54
CA LEU A 200 -6.44 18.38 -6.39
C LEU A 200 -7.33 18.81 -5.22
N ALA A 201 -8.63 18.53 -5.29
CA ALA A 201 -9.65 19.05 -4.40
C ALA A 201 -9.17 19.07 -2.94
N ALA A 202 -9.38 20.22 -2.27
CA ALA A 202 -9.09 20.36 -0.85
C ALA A 202 -9.77 19.21 -0.08
N SER A 203 -9.15 18.77 1.01
CA SER A 203 -9.71 17.68 1.82
C SER A 203 -11.20 17.90 2.07
N ASN A 204 -12.01 16.83 2.00
CA ASN A 204 -13.46 16.81 2.19
C ASN A 204 -14.37 17.24 1.03
N GLU A 205 -13.89 17.29 -0.22
CA GLU A 205 -14.76 17.61 -1.37
C GLU A 205 -15.48 16.39 -1.98
N SER A 206 -16.81 16.45 -2.07
CA SER A 206 -17.60 15.42 -2.74
C SER A 206 -17.57 15.58 -4.26
N ASN A 207 -17.56 14.48 -5.01
CA ASN A 207 -17.57 14.49 -6.48
C ASN A 207 -16.37 15.24 -7.11
N SER A 208 -15.21 15.18 -6.46
CA SER A 208 -13.94 15.73 -6.96
C SER A 208 -13.66 15.29 -8.42
N ILE A 209 -14.06 14.07 -8.78
CA ILE A 209 -14.23 13.65 -10.18
C ILE A 209 -15.63 13.06 -10.35
N ARG A 210 -16.39 13.56 -11.34
CA ARG A 210 -17.73 13.05 -11.65
C ARG A 210 -17.88 12.73 -13.13
N VAL A 211 -18.41 11.55 -13.43
CA VAL A 211 -18.82 11.14 -14.78
C VAL A 211 -20.31 10.82 -14.76
N GLY A 212 -21.09 11.46 -15.62
CA GLY A 212 -22.54 11.27 -15.65
C GLY A 212 -23.13 11.29 -17.05
N ASN A 213 -24.47 11.24 -17.10
CA ASN A 213 -25.26 11.37 -18.34
C ASN A 213 -24.90 10.34 -19.42
N ASN A 214 -24.71 9.07 -19.03
CA ASN A 214 -24.36 7.96 -19.94
C ASN A 214 -23.08 8.21 -20.75
N THR A 215 -22.12 8.93 -20.18
CA THR A 215 -20.87 9.29 -20.87
C THR A 215 -19.81 8.19 -20.71
N GLN A 216 -19.04 7.95 -21.78
CA GLN A 216 -17.85 7.11 -21.76
C GLN A 216 -16.59 7.97 -21.79
N SER A 217 -15.87 8.05 -20.67
CA SER A 217 -14.65 8.86 -20.53
C SER A 217 -13.43 7.96 -20.43
N THR A 218 -12.56 8.00 -21.45
CA THR A 218 -11.36 7.16 -21.54
C THR A 218 -10.10 8.02 -21.58
N PHE A 219 -9.16 7.72 -20.69
CA PHE A 219 -7.88 8.40 -20.56
C PHE A 219 -6.72 7.43 -20.79
N SER A 220 -5.66 7.88 -21.47
CA SER A 220 -4.46 7.07 -21.74
C SER A 220 -3.51 6.97 -20.54
N GLY A 221 -3.81 7.63 -19.43
CA GLY A 221 -3.02 7.62 -18.20
C GLY A 221 -3.84 7.30 -16.94
N ALA A 222 -3.20 7.39 -15.79
CA ALA A 222 -3.80 7.19 -14.50
C ALA A 222 -4.69 8.37 -14.08
N ILE A 223 -5.69 8.06 -13.28
CA ILE A 223 -6.65 8.99 -12.73
C ILE A 223 -6.49 8.96 -11.22
N HIS A 224 -6.31 10.12 -10.59
CA HIS A 224 -6.20 10.25 -9.15
C HIS A 224 -7.08 11.38 -8.61
N SER A 225 -7.68 11.17 -7.45
CA SER A 225 -8.38 12.22 -6.70
C SER A 225 -7.83 12.35 -5.28
N ASN A 226 -7.40 13.56 -4.92
CA ASN A 226 -6.89 13.88 -3.59
C ASN A 226 -7.98 13.99 -2.52
N SER A 227 -9.25 14.11 -2.91
CA SER A 227 -10.33 14.22 -1.93
C SER A 227 -10.47 12.92 -1.12
N ASN A 228 -10.56 13.06 0.19
CA ASN A 228 -10.75 11.99 1.18
C ASN A 228 -12.24 11.64 1.44
N LYS A 229 -13.21 12.21 0.71
CA LYS A 229 -14.64 11.83 0.85
C LYS A 229 -14.92 10.45 0.29
N ASN A 230 -15.91 9.77 0.87
CA ASN A 230 -16.40 8.46 0.39
C ASN A 230 -16.90 8.48 -1.07
N ASN A 231 -17.32 9.63 -1.58
CA ASN A 231 -17.77 9.86 -2.95
C ASN A 231 -16.81 10.78 -3.75
N SER A 232 -15.50 10.64 -3.50
CA SER A 232 -14.45 11.45 -4.15
C SER A 232 -14.45 11.27 -5.67
N ILE A 233 -14.60 10.03 -6.16
CA ILE A 233 -14.90 9.75 -7.57
C ILE A 233 -16.33 9.19 -7.66
N ASN A 234 -17.18 9.77 -8.50
CA ASN A 234 -18.59 9.37 -8.63
C ASN A 234 -18.97 9.14 -10.09
N THR A 235 -19.50 7.96 -10.40
CA THR A 235 -19.99 7.61 -11.74
C THR A 235 -21.48 7.29 -11.70
N ASN A 236 -22.28 7.97 -12.53
CA ASN A 236 -23.72 7.68 -12.61
C ASN A 236 -24.00 6.42 -13.43
N ALA A 237 -25.22 5.88 -13.32
CA ALA A 237 -25.70 4.78 -14.16
C ALA A 237 -25.40 5.03 -15.66
N GLY A 238 -24.99 3.97 -16.35
CA GLY A 238 -24.65 4.01 -17.78
C GLY A 238 -23.37 4.78 -18.13
N SER A 239 -22.66 5.35 -17.14
CA SER A 239 -21.39 6.07 -17.36
C SER A 239 -20.20 5.18 -17.07
N HIS A 240 -19.13 5.34 -17.86
CA HIS A 240 -17.94 4.51 -17.79
C HIS A 240 -16.68 5.38 -17.69
N LEU A 241 -15.85 5.16 -16.67
CA LEU A 241 -14.56 5.83 -16.50
C LEU A 241 -13.42 4.85 -16.72
N THR A 242 -12.58 5.10 -17.72
CA THR A 242 -11.46 4.23 -18.10
C THR A 242 -10.13 4.97 -18.03
N GLY A 243 -9.13 4.35 -17.41
CA GLY A 243 -7.75 4.84 -17.33
C GLY A 243 -6.75 3.69 -17.22
N THR A 244 -5.44 3.96 -17.21
CA THR A 244 -4.43 2.90 -16.98
C THR A 244 -4.32 2.48 -15.51
N ALA A 245 -4.74 3.37 -14.60
CA ALA A 245 -5.00 3.11 -13.19
C ALA A 245 -6.02 4.14 -12.69
N ILE A 246 -6.83 3.78 -11.69
CA ILE A 246 -7.75 4.70 -11.04
C ILE A 246 -7.50 4.62 -9.54
N SER A 247 -7.34 5.77 -8.89
CA SER A 247 -7.02 5.85 -7.46
C SER A 247 -7.64 7.06 -6.80
N THR A 248 -7.85 7.00 -5.48
CA THR A 248 -8.40 8.10 -4.69
C THR A 248 -7.97 7.99 -3.23
N VAL A 249 -7.80 9.14 -2.58
CA VAL A 249 -7.58 9.21 -1.12
C VAL A 249 -8.83 8.77 -0.37
N GLY A 250 -9.99 9.19 -0.85
CA GLY A 250 -11.29 8.85 -0.30
C GLY A 250 -11.83 7.55 -0.86
N GLY A 251 -13.11 7.57 -1.21
CA GLY A 251 -13.83 6.46 -1.79
C GLY A 251 -14.40 6.76 -3.18
N THR A 252 -15.08 5.77 -3.72
CA THR A 252 -15.86 5.87 -4.95
C THR A 252 -17.34 5.66 -4.66
N ALA A 253 -18.21 6.29 -5.44
CA ALA A 253 -19.65 6.20 -5.30
C ALA A 253 -20.36 6.12 -6.66
N GLY A 254 -21.67 5.94 -6.61
CA GLY A 254 -22.52 5.87 -7.80
C GLY A 254 -22.69 4.45 -8.35
N THR A 255 -23.30 4.36 -9.52
CA THR A 255 -23.76 3.11 -10.14
C THR A 255 -23.18 2.90 -11.55
N GLY A 256 -22.26 3.76 -11.99
CA GLY A 256 -21.49 3.56 -13.22
C GLY A 256 -20.35 2.55 -13.01
N THR A 257 -19.52 2.36 -14.04
CA THR A 257 -18.38 1.43 -13.95
C THR A 257 -17.04 2.13 -14.10
N TYR A 258 -16.00 1.42 -13.65
CA TYR A 258 -14.61 1.85 -13.63
C TYR A 258 -13.74 0.77 -14.25
N THR A 259 -12.80 1.17 -15.09
CA THR A 259 -11.84 0.24 -15.71
C THR A 259 -10.42 0.83 -15.63
N PRO A 260 -9.50 0.28 -14.82
CA PRO A 260 -9.68 -0.83 -13.85
C PRO A 260 -10.44 -0.41 -12.58
N THR A 261 -10.71 -1.36 -11.68
CA THR A 261 -11.28 -1.09 -10.35
C THR A 261 -10.43 -0.04 -9.60
N PRO A 262 -11.05 1.01 -9.02
CA PRO A 262 -10.33 2.05 -8.31
C PRO A 262 -9.68 1.56 -7.02
N LEU A 263 -8.46 2.04 -6.74
CA LEU A 263 -7.79 1.87 -5.45
C LEU A 263 -8.15 3.04 -4.53
N THR A 264 -8.80 2.75 -3.40
CA THR A 264 -9.20 3.74 -2.39
C THR A 264 -8.15 3.85 -1.27
N GLY A 265 -8.25 4.89 -0.42
CA GLY A 265 -7.35 5.07 0.71
C GLY A 265 -5.89 5.36 0.33
N GLN A 266 -5.64 5.84 -0.89
CA GLN A 266 -4.29 6.15 -1.36
C GLN A 266 -3.77 7.46 -0.75
N ALA A 267 -2.46 7.68 -0.76
CA ALA A 267 -1.90 8.96 -0.35
C ALA A 267 -2.26 10.07 -1.35
N ALA A 268 -2.45 11.30 -0.87
CA ALA A 268 -2.67 12.46 -1.73
C ALA A 268 -1.42 12.77 -2.55
N ILE A 269 -1.60 13.12 -3.82
CA ILE A 269 -0.52 13.56 -4.71
C ILE A 269 -0.35 15.07 -4.54
N ALA A 270 0.85 15.52 -4.18
CA ALA A 270 1.16 16.95 -4.09
C ALA A 270 0.91 17.66 -5.44
N ASP A 271 0.48 18.92 -5.38
CA ASP A 271 0.20 19.69 -6.58
C ASP A 271 1.47 19.87 -7.44
N PRO A 272 1.52 19.29 -8.66
CA PRO A 272 2.67 19.43 -9.54
C PRO A 272 2.89 20.86 -10.05
N PHE A 273 1.90 21.74 -9.88
CA PHE A 273 1.89 23.12 -10.34
C PHE A 273 1.89 24.14 -9.20
N VAL A 274 2.06 23.74 -7.94
CA VAL A 274 2.09 24.68 -6.79
C VAL A 274 3.16 25.77 -6.93
N ALA A 275 4.27 25.44 -7.61
CA ALA A 275 5.37 26.36 -7.85
C ALA A 275 5.15 27.27 -9.07
N LEU A 276 4.09 27.05 -9.85
CA LEU A 276 3.77 27.91 -10.98
C LEU A 276 3.06 29.16 -10.48
N ALA A 277 3.65 30.32 -10.78
CA ALA A 277 2.95 31.59 -10.59
C ALA A 277 1.70 31.61 -11.50
N VAL A 278 0.56 32.03 -10.94
CA VAL A 278 -0.64 32.32 -11.72
C VAL A 278 -0.26 33.35 -12.79
N PRO A 279 -0.66 33.16 -14.06
CA PRO A 279 -0.36 34.14 -15.10
C PRO A 279 -0.83 35.53 -14.71
N ALA A 280 0.03 36.53 -14.92
CA ALA A 280 -0.35 37.93 -14.71
C ALA A 280 -1.60 38.26 -15.55
N VAL A 281 -2.51 39.03 -14.97
CA VAL A 281 -3.74 39.46 -15.64
C VAL A 281 -3.37 40.26 -16.90
N PRO A 282 -3.78 39.84 -18.11
CA PRO A 282 -3.50 40.59 -19.32
C PRO A 282 -4.16 41.97 -19.30
N GLY A 283 -3.45 43.01 -19.77
CA GLY A 283 -3.98 44.37 -19.85
C GLY A 283 -5.06 44.54 -20.93
N THR A 284 -5.01 43.75 -22.01
CA THR A 284 -6.02 43.75 -23.07
C THR A 284 -7.29 43.05 -22.57
N SER A 285 -8.41 43.77 -22.57
CA SER A 285 -9.71 43.24 -22.13
C SER A 285 -10.69 43.12 -23.29
N TYR A 286 -11.45 42.03 -23.29
CA TYR A 286 -12.48 41.70 -24.26
C TYR A 286 -13.82 41.46 -23.54
N GLY A 287 -14.91 41.76 -24.26
CA GLY A 287 -16.28 41.51 -23.83
C GLY A 287 -16.77 40.11 -24.20
N ALA A 288 -18.10 39.93 -24.19
CA ALA A 288 -18.73 38.67 -24.54
C ALA A 288 -18.52 38.31 -26.03
N VAL A 289 -18.39 37.01 -26.31
CA VAL A 289 -18.29 36.47 -27.67
C VAL A 289 -19.38 35.43 -27.84
N THR A 290 -20.16 35.52 -28.92
CA THR A 290 -21.16 34.49 -29.23
C THR A 290 -21.00 34.04 -30.68
N VAL A 291 -20.80 32.73 -30.89
CA VAL A 291 -20.64 32.11 -32.20
C VAL A 291 -21.87 31.27 -32.49
N ASN A 292 -22.77 31.77 -33.34
CA ASN A 292 -24.01 31.06 -33.70
C ASN A 292 -23.92 30.29 -35.02
N SER A 293 -22.98 30.68 -35.89
CA SER A 293 -22.68 30.02 -37.17
C SER A 293 -21.33 30.47 -37.71
N GLY A 294 -20.80 29.75 -38.70
CA GLY A 294 -19.53 30.09 -39.35
C GLY A 294 -18.31 29.95 -38.43
N THR A 295 -17.22 30.64 -38.76
CA THR A 295 -15.96 30.59 -38.01
C THR A 295 -15.66 31.95 -37.40
N THR A 296 -15.40 31.98 -36.10
CA THR A 296 -14.98 33.19 -35.37
C THR A 296 -13.61 32.98 -34.75
N THR A 297 -12.69 33.94 -34.92
CA THR A 297 -11.36 33.89 -34.31
C THR A 297 -11.24 34.90 -33.18
N ILE A 298 -10.67 34.49 -32.05
CA ILE A 298 -10.41 35.35 -30.90
C ILE A 298 -8.91 35.40 -30.56
N ASN A 299 -8.51 36.45 -29.85
CA ASN A 299 -7.12 36.74 -29.47
C ASN A 299 -6.89 36.56 -27.97
N PRO A 300 -5.67 36.22 -27.53
CA PRO A 300 -5.35 36.12 -26.11
C PRO A 300 -5.53 37.46 -25.39
N GLY A 301 -6.05 37.41 -24.16
CA GLY A 301 -6.33 38.56 -23.31
C GLY A 301 -7.27 38.21 -22.15
N ARG A 302 -7.71 39.23 -21.42
CA ARG A 302 -8.67 39.12 -20.34
C ARG A 302 -10.09 39.18 -20.90
N TYR A 303 -10.92 38.21 -20.56
CA TYR A 303 -12.33 38.17 -20.95
C TYR A 303 -13.19 38.47 -19.74
N THR A 304 -14.00 39.51 -19.88
CA THR A 304 -14.94 39.98 -18.84
C THR A 304 -16.40 39.70 -19.21
N GLY A 305 -16.63 39.10 -20.38
CA GLY A 305 -17.93 38.61 -20.81
C GLY A 305 -17.86 37.15 -21.24
N GLN A 306 -18.97 36.45 -21.14
CA GLN A 306 -19.09 35.04 -21.46
C GLN A 306 -18.73 34.77 -22.94
N ILE A 307 -18.01 33.67 -23.19
CA ILE A 307 -17.81 33.13 -24.53
C ILE A 307 -18.80 31.98 -24.73
N THR A 308 -19.69 32.09 -25.71
CA THR A 308 -20.67 31.06 -26.04
C THR A 308 -20.50 30.59 -27.48
N VAL A 309 -20.36 29.29 -27.69
CA VAL A 309 -20.30 28.67 -29.02
C VAL A 309 -21.55 27.81 -29.19
N ASN A 310 -22.45 28.21 -30.08
CA ASN A 310 -23.81 27.70 -30.25
C ASN A 310 -24.18 27.55 -31.73
N GLY A 311 -23.36 26.83 -32.49
CA GLY A 311 -23.66 26.45 -33.89
C GLY A 311 -22.55 26.78 -34.91
N GLY A 312 -21.31 27.00 -34.48
CA GLY A 312 -20.18 27.32 -35.37
C GLY A 312 -18.82 26.99 -34.75
N THR A 313 -17.73 27.35 -35.44
CA THR A 313 -16.35 27.07 -34.99
C THR A 313 -15.72 28.29 -34.33
N LEU A 314 -15.25 28.15 -33.10
CA LEU A 314 -14.38 29.15 -32.45
C LEU A 314 -12.92 28.76 -32.63
N ILE A 315 -12.10 29.67 -33.16
CA ILE A 315 -10.65 29.53 -33.27
C ILE A 315 -9.98 30.45 -32.26
N MET A 316 -9.12 29.89 -31.41
CA MET A 316 -8.34 30.63 -30.42
C MET A 316 -6.90 30.76 -30.92
N ASN A 317 -6.45 31.99 -31.17
CA ASN A 317 -5.04 32.26 -31.48
C ASN A 317 -4.14 31.88 -30.29
N PRO A 318 -2.88 31.47 -30.52
CA PRO A 318 -1.99 31.04 -29.44
C PRO A 318 -1.78 32.13 -28.37
N GLY A 319 -1.84 31.75 -27.08
CA GLY A 319 -1.60 32.67 -25.96
C GLY A 319 -2.46 32.40 -24.72
N ILE A 320 -2.48 33.36 -23.79
CA ILE A 320 -3.19 33.26 -22.50
C ILE A 320 -4.58 33.91 -22.62
N TYR A 321 -5.61 33.15 -22.26
CA TYR A 321 -7.01 33.57 -22.16
C TYR A 321 -7.39 33.59 -20.69
N TYR A 322 -7.49 34.78 -20.11
CA TYR A 322 -7.81 34.97 -18.70
C TYR A 322 -9.32 35.24 -18.57
N MET A 323 -10.09 34.24 -18.17
CA MET A 323 -11.53 34.35 -17.94
C MET A 323 -11.76 34.94 -16.55
N ASP A 324 -12.20 36.18 -16.49
CA ASP A 324 -12.39 36.89 -15.23
C ASP A 324 -13.83 36.79 -14.77
N ASN A 325 -14.09 35.80 -13.92
CA ASN A 325 -15.37 35.46 -13.32
C ASN A 325 -16.49 35.23 -14.34
N VAL A 326 -16.13 34.70 -15.50
CA VAL A 326 -17.03 34.40 -16.63
C VAL A 326 -16.73 33.04 -17.23
N ASP A 327 -17.76 32.44 -17.82
CA ASP A 327 -17.67 31.12 -18.44
C ASP A 327 -17.19 31.16 -19.89
N ILE A 328 -16.64 30.02 -20.32
CA ILE A 328 -16.67 29.62 -21.73
C ILE A 328 -17.65 28.44 -21.83
N ARG A 329 -18.63 28.55 -22.72
CA ARG A 329 -19.66 27.54 -22.92
C ARG A 329 -19.69 27.08 -24.38
N ASN A 330 -19.36 25.82 -24.60
CA ASN A 330 -19.55 25.15 -25.87
C ASN A 330 -20.88 24.38 -25.84
N VAL A 331 -21.90 24.94 -26.50
CA VAL A 331 -23.28 24.42 -26.63
C VAL A 331 -23.51 23.77 -27.99
N GLY A 332 -22.93 24.32 -29.06
CA GLY A 332 -23.13 23.86 -30.42
C GLY A 332 -21.85 23.98 -31.24
N ASP A 333 -21.33 22.82 -31.64
CA ASP A 333 -20.20 22.60 -32.55
C ASP A 333 -18.79 22.74 -31.91
N THR A 334 -17.77 23.28 -32.59
CA THR A 334 -16.35 23.01 -32.26
C THR A 334 -15.56 24.22 -31.71
N ILE A 335 -14.73 24.01 -30.68
CA ILE A 335 -13.66 24.96 -30.28
C ILE A 335 -12.30 24.40 -30.68
N ASN A 336 -11.50 25.19 -31.40
CA ASN A 336 -10.13 24.85 -31.81
C ASN A 336 -9.14 25.87 -31.26
N GLY A 337 -8.03 25.41 -30.70
CA GLY A 337 -6.95 26.28 -30.24
C GLY A 337 -5.66 25.50 -30.08
N SER A 338 -4.56 26.02 -30.66
CA SER A 338 -3.24 25.41 -30.53
C SER A 338 -2.30 26.34 -29.80
N GLY A 339 -1.57 25.81 -28.82
CA GLY A 339 -0.73 26.63 -27.98
C GLY A 339 -1.55 27.67 -27.22
N ILE A 340 -2.56 27.26 -26.48
CA ILE A 340 -3.30 28.18 -25.62
C ILE A 340 -3.14 27.84 -24.14
N PHE A 341 -3.37 28.82 -23.27
CA PHE A 341 -3.54 28.60 -21.84
C PHE A 341 -4.81 29.33 -21.39
N ILE A 342 -5.78 28.59 -20.87
CA ILE A 342 -7.02 29.17 -20.35
C ILE A 342 -6.91 29.24 -18.83
N CYS A 343 -6.92 30.45 -18.28
CA CYS A 343 -6.96 30.70 -16.86
C CYS A 343 -8.39 31.04 -16.45
N LEU A 344 -9.02 30.20 -15.62
CA LEU A 344 -10.34 30.45 -15.05
C LEU A 344 -10.15 31.13 -13.68
N ALA A 345 -10.43 32.42 -13.60
CA ALA A 345 -10.25 33.19 -12.38
C ALA A 345 -11.61 33.58 -11.80
N GLY A 346 -11.81 33.36 -10.49
CA GLY A 346 -13.07 33.65 -9.82
C GLY A 346 -14.01 32.44 -9.70
N THR A 347 -15.01 32.56 -8.82
CA THR A 347 -15.89 31.45 -8.42
C THR A 347 -16.88 31.04 -9.51
N ASN A 348 -17.17 31.92 -10.46
CA ASN A 348 -18.10 31.68 -11.56
C ASN A 348 -17.40 31.46 -12.92
N ALA A 349 -16.10 31.18 -12.93
CA ALA A 349 -15.40 30.89 -14.17
C ALA A 349 -15.40 29.37 -14.43
N GLU A 350 -16.31 28.91 -15.28
CA GLU A 350 -16.46 27.51 -15.66
C GLU A 350 -16.09 27.27 -17.14
N PHE A 351 -15.50 26.10 -17.42
CA PHE A 351 -15.33 25.61 -18.79
C PHE A 351 -16.36 24.51 -19.08
N ILE A 352 -17.46 24.90 -19.74
CA ILE A 352 -18.61 24.02 -19.98
C ILE A 352 -18.54 23.47 -21.41
N VAL A 353 -18.47 22.15 -21.55
CA VAL A 353 -18.32 21.47 -22.84
C VAL A 353 -19.47 20.49 -23.10
N LYS A 354 -20.23 20.72 -24.17
CA LYS A 354 -21.32 19.83 -24.65
C LYS A 354 -21.15 19.35 -26.09
N SER A 355 -20.10 19.79 -26.78
CA SER A 355 -19.73 19.41 -28.15
C SER A 355 -18.20 19.33 -28.27
N PRO A 356 -17.62 18.88 -29.40
CA PRO A 356 -16.17 18.65 -29.50
C PRO A 356 -15.30 19.87 -29.20
N VAL A 357 -14.19 19.65 -28.49
CA VAL A 357 -13.19 20.67 -28.13
C VAL A 357 -11.80 20.11 -28.43
N ASN A 358 -11.06 20.79 -29.30
CA ASN A 358 -9.69 20.42 -29.68
C ASN A 358 -8.71 21.52 -29.26
N LEU A 359 -8.17 21.37 -28.05
CA LEU A 359 -7.24 22.34 -27.47
C LEU A 359 -5.89 21.68 -27.21
N SER A 360 -4.80 22.36 -27.56
CA SER A 360 -3.45 21.97 -27.15
C SER A 360 -2.81 23.08 -26.30
N PRO A 361 -2.10 22.72 -25.21
CA PRO A 361 -1.45 23.71 -24.36
C PRO A 361 -0.29 24.40 -25.09
N GLN A 362 0.08 25.61 -24.65
CA GLN A 362 1.40 26.18 -24.97
C GLN A 362 2.48 25.21 -24.46
N ILE A 363 3.15 24.47 -25.37
CA ILE A 363 4.32 23.67 -25.00
C ILE A 363 5.49 24.65 -24.81
N LYS A 364 5.59 25.25 -23.63
CA LYS A 364 6.85 25.80 -23.15
C LYS A 364 7.54 24.72 -22.32
N ARG A 365 8.76 24.35 -22.72
CA ARG A 365 9.57 23.34 -22.01
C ARG A 365 9.71 23.76 -20.55
N MET A 366 9.57 22.80 -19.63
CA MET A 366 9.81 23.00 -18.19
C MET A 366 11.22 23.61 -18.03
N GLY A 367 11.29 24.92 -17.76
CA GLY A 367 12.53 25.70 -17.74
C GLY A 367 12.36 27.17 -18.16
N GLU A 368 11.43 27.48 -19.06
CA GLU A 368 11.20 28.87 -19.51
C GLU A 368 10.30 29.69 -18.59
N TRP A 369 9.61 29.05 -17.65
CA TRP A 369 8.77 29.74 -16.65
C TRP A 369 9.59 30.35 -15.51
N ALA A 370 10.90 30.05 -15.42
CA ALA A 370 11.75 30.49 -14.30
C ALA A 370 12.63 31.72 -14.58
N ASN A 371 12.71 32.22 -15.82
CA ASN A 371 13.67 33.29 -16.17
C ASN A 371 13.12 34.33 -17.15
N GLY A 372 11.89 34.80 -16.95
CA GLY A 372 11.43 36.06 -17.51
C GLY A 372 11.98 37.25 -16.71
N ARG A 373 13.30 37.47 -16.73
CA ARG A 373 13.87 38.75 -16.28
C ARG A 373 13.29 39.85 -17.18
N MET A 374 12.62 40.80 -16.54
CA MET A 374 12.25 42.08 -17.14
C MET A 374 13.52 42.77 -17.65
N GLY A 375 13.40 43.44 -18.80
CA GLY A 375 14.52 43.89 -19.62
C GLY A 375 15.49 44.87 -18.96
N GLU A 376 16.66 44.94 -19.58
CA GLU A 376 17.02 46.11 -20.39
C GLU A 376 17.17 45.67 -21.85
#